data_AF-A0A6P0XDR3-F1
#
_entry.id   AF-A0A6P0XDR3-F1
#
_cell.length_a   1.000
_cell.length_b   1.000
_cell.length_c   1.000
_cell.angle_alpha   90.00
_cell.angle_beta   90.00
_cell.angle_gamma   90.00
#
_symmetry.space_group_name_H-M   'P 1'
#
loop_
_entity.id
_entity.type
_entity.pdbx_description
1 polymer ?
#
loop_
_entity_poly.entity_id
_entity_poly.type
_entity_poly.pdbx_seq_one_letter_code
_entity_poly.pdbx_strand_id
1 'polypeptide(L)'
;GFLNKIKKAFDENPGLPNLLLAPEFKQTILDRQDAWREVVATAGKLGLPVPAFSASLDYFDSYRRATLPQNLTQAQRDYFGAHTYERIDKPRGEFFHTEWPSK
;
A
#
# COMPACT_ATOMS: atom_id res chain seq x y z
N GLY A 1 24.23 -13.44 5.20
CA GLY A 1 23.22 -12.87 6.12
C GLY A 1 22.15 -12.09 5.36
N PHE A 2 21.16 -11.52 6.05
CA PHE A 2 20.05 -10.78 5.42
C PHE A 2 20.53 -9.62 4.53
N LEU A 3 21.49 -8.82 5.00
CA LEU A 3 22.05 -7.70 4.22
C LEU A 3 22.73 -8.15 2.90
N ASN A 4 23.31 -9.35 2.85
CA ASN A 4 23.89 -9.86 1.60
C ASN A 4 22.82 -10.14 0.54
N LYS A 5 21.61 -10.52 0.96
CA LYS A 5 20.47 -10.69 0.05
C LYS A 5 20.03 -9.36 -0.54
N ILE A 6 20.00 -8.30 0.28
CA ILE A 6 19.72 -6.94 -0.17
C ILE A 6 20.78 -6.48 -1.17
N LYS A 7 22.07 -6.64 -0.84
CA LYS A 7 23.17 -6.31 -1.75
C LYS A 7 23.01 -7.03 -3.08
N LYS A 8 22.80 -8.34 -3.04
CA LYS A 8 22.61 -9.18 -4.23
C LYS A 8 21.45 -8.68 -5.10
N ALA A 9 20.31 -8.32 -4.51
CA ALA A 9 19.16 -7.80 -5.26
C ALA A 9 19.49 -6.53 -6.05
N PHE A 10 20.31 -5.63 -5.49
CA PHE A 10 20.77 -4.42 -6.17
C PHE A 10 21.97 -4.64 -7.09
N ASP A 11 22.82 -5.65 -6.83
CA ASP A 11 23.85 -6.07 -7.79
C ASP A 11 23.20 -6.63 -9.07
N GLU A 12 22.10 -7.39 -8.93
CA GLU A 12 21.34 -7.96 -10.06
C GLU A 12 20.48 -6.91 -10.79
N ASN A 13 19.88 -5.96 -10.07
CA ASN A 13 19.11 -4.87 -10.64
C ASN A 13 19.38 -3.55 -9.90
N PRO A 14 20.34 -2.74 -10.35
CA PRO A 14 20.64 -1.44 -9.76
C PRO A 14 19.47 -0.45 -9.82
N GLY A 15 18.55 -0.62 -10.78
CA GLY A 15 17.35 0.19 -10.96
C GLY A 15 16.11 -0.31 -10.20
N LEU A 16 16.28 -1.26 -9.29
CA LEU A 16 15.17 -1.86 -8.53
C LEU A 16 14.43 -0.79 -7.71
N PRO A 17 13.16 -0.49 -8.00
CA PRO A 17 12.46 0.60 -7.32
C PRO A 17 11.97 0.21 -5.91
N ASN A 18 11.86 -1.09 -5.62
CA ASN A 18 11.45 -1.60 -4.32
C ASN A 18 11.94 -3.05 -4.11
N LEU A 19 12.43 -3.39 -2.92
CA LEU A 19 12.90 -4.73 -2.58
C LEU A 19 11.81 -5.81 -2.67
N LEU A 20 10.54 -5.47 -2.48
CA LEU A 20 9.41 -6.41 -2.64
C LEU A 20 9.28 -6.96 -4.06
N LEU A 21 9.93 -6.33 -5.05
CA LEU A 21 9.94 -6.79 -6.44
C LEU A 21 11.12 -7.71 -6.76
N ALA A 22 12.13 -7.80 -5.89
CA ALA A 22 13.23 -8.75 -6.06
C ALA A 22 12.73 -10.19 -5.85
N PRO A 23 13.04 -11.16 -6.73
CA PRO A 23 12.46 -12.50 -6.70
C PRO A 23 12.56 -13.21 -5.33
N GLU A 24 13.74 -13.15 -4.70
CA GLU A 24 13.97 -13.80 -3.40
C GLU A 24 13.10 -13.20 -2.28
N PHE A 25 12.97 -11.86 -2.23
CA PHE A 25 12.16 -11.16 -1.23
C PHE A 25 10.67 -11.35 -1.49
N LYS A 26 10.24 -11.24 -2.76
CA LYS A 26 8.87 -11.50 -3.18
C LYS A 26 8.42 -12.89 -2.71
N GLN A 27 9.19 -13.92 -3.02
CA GLN A 27 8.83 -15.29 -2.64
C GLN A 27 8.81 -15.46 -1.11
N THR A 28 9.81 -14.91 -0.42
CA THR A 28 9.89 -14.95 1.06
C THR A 28 8.63 -14.40 1.72
N ILE A 29 8.09 -13.27 1.21
CA ILE A 29 6.86 -12.66 1.70
C ILE A 29 5.63 -13.50 1.34
N LEU A 30 5.53 -13.97 0.09
CA LEU A 30 4.39 -14.79 -0.35
C LEU A 30 4.25 -16.07 0.48
N ASP A 31 5.37 -16.71 0.83
CA ASP A 31 5.41 -17.93 1.64
C ASP A 31 5.01 -17.70 3.11
N ARG A 32 5.10 -16.46 3.60
CA ARG A 32 4.95 -16.13 5.05
C ARG A 32 3.74 -15.27 5.37
N GLN A 33 3.09 -14.68 4.37
CA GLN A 33 2.01 -13.72 4.60
C GLN A 33 0.84 -14.30 5.40
N ASP A 34 0.55 -15.60 5.28
CA ASP A 34 -0.56 -16.23 6.01
C ASP A 34 -0.26 -16.35 7.51
N ALA A 35 0.94 -16.85 7.86
CA ALA A 35 1.39 -16.89 9.25
C ALA A 35 1.50 -15.49 9.86
N TRP A 36 1.96 -14.52 9.06
CA TRP A 36 2.02 -13.12 9.48
C TRP A 36 0.63 -12.55 9.81
N ARG A 37 -0.38 -12.83 8.97
CA ARG A 37 -1.78 -12.47 9.22
C ARG A 37 -2.33 -13.14 10.47
N GLU A 38 -2.02 -14.42 10.68
CA GLU A 38 -2.44 -15.17 11.87
C GLU A 38 -1.92 -14.53 13.16
N VAL A 39 -0.64 -14.13 13.17
CA VAL A 39 -0.04 -13.42 14.31
C VAL A 39 -0.76 -12.10 14.58
N VAL A 40 -1.00 -11.27 13.55
CA VAL A 40 -1.68 -9.98 13.69
C VAL A 40 -3.12 -10.16 14.19
N ALA A 41 -3.86 -11.11 13.62
CA ALA A 41 -5.24 -11.40 14.01
C ALA A 41 -5.33 -11.93 15.44
N THR A 42 -4.43 -12.83 15.83
CA THR A 42 -4.39 -13.40 17.18
C THR A 42 -4.02 -12.33 18.21
N ALA A 43 -3.01 -11.50 17.92
CA ALA A 43 -2.66 -10.37 18.78
C ALA A 43 -3.85 -9.42 18.98
N GLY A 44 -4.61 -9.10 17.92
CA GLY A 44 -5.82 -8.30 18.00
C GLY A 44 -6.90 -8.91 18.90
N LYS A 45 -7.16 -10.22 18.77
CA LYS A 45 -8.13 -10.95 19.63
C LYS A 45 -7.73 -10.97 21.10
N LEU A 46 -6.42 -11.01 21.38
CA LEU A 46 -5.87 -11.05 22.74
C LEU A 46 -5.62 -9.65 23.34
N GLY A 47 -5.82 -8.57 22.57
CA GLY A 47 -5.51 -7.21 23.01
C GLY A 47 -4.00 -6.92 23.14
N LEU A 48 -3.15 -7.64 22.41
CA LEU A 48 -1.69 -7.45 22.45
C LEU A 48 -1.24 -6.41 21.40
N PRO A 49 -0.51 -5.35 21.81
CA PRO A 49 -0.06 -4.33 20.88
C PRO A 49 1.08 -4.84 19.99
N VAL A 50 0.86 -4.84 18.67
CA VAL A 50 1.86 -5.27 17.67
C VAL A 50 2.05 -4.24 16.55
N PRO A 51 2.30 -2.95 16.87
CA PRO A 51 2.20 -1.84 15.91
C PRO A 51 3.09 -1.99 14.68
N ALA A 52 4.31 -2.50 14.85
CA ALA A 52 5.23 -2.73 13.73
C ALA A 52 4.73 -3.85 12.81
N PHE A 53 4.17 -4.94 13.35
CA PHE A 53 3.66 -6.07 12.58
C PHE A 53 2.38 -5.71 11.82
N SER A 54 1.46 -4.99 12.45
CA SER A 54 0.23 -4.54 11.80
C SER A 54 0.53 -3.51 10.71
N ALA A 55 1.33 -2.48 11.00
CA ALA A 55 1.65 -1.44 10.04
C ALA A 55 2.43 -1.96 8.82
N SER A 56 3.35 -2.91 9.02
CA SER A 56 4.05 -3.52 7.89
C SER A 56 3.12 -4.38 7.02
N LEU A 57 2.10 -5.03 7.60
CA LEU A 57 1.12 -5.83 6.86
C LEU A 57 0.21 -4.92 6.04
N ASP A 58 -0.24 -3.83 6.66
CA ASP A 58 -1.02 -2.79 5.99
C ASP A 58 -0.25 -2.15 4.83
N TYR A 59 1.06 -1.91 5.00
CA TYR A 59 1.91 -1.43 3.91
C TYR A 59 1.99 -2.45 2.76
N PHE A 60 2.24 -3.73 3.07
CA PHE A 60 2.31 -4.77 2.05
C PHE A 60 1.00 -4.89 1.28
N ASP A 61 -0.14 -4.92 1.98
CA ASP A 61 -1.46 -5.00 1.37
C ASP A 61 -1.82 -3.74 0.59
N SER A 62 -1.42 -2.56 1.06
CA SER A 62 -1.62 -1.30 0.33
C SER A 62 -0.78 -1.26 -0.95
N TYR A 63 0.49 -1.65 -0.86
CA TYR A 63 1.44 -1.56 -1.98
C TYR A 63 1.07 -2.49 -3.14
N ARG A 64 0.55 -3.69 -2.84
CA ARG A 64 0.18 -4.68 -3.88
C ARG A 64 -1.20 -4.44 -4.52
N ARG A 65 -1.94 -3.43 -4.06
CA ARG A 65 -3.27 -3.09 -4.60
C ARG A 65 -3.14 -1.94 -5.59
N ALA A 66 -3.55 -2.19 -6.84
CA ALA A 66 -3.55 -1.17 -7.88
C ALA A 66 -4.56 -0.03 -7.62
N THR A 67 -5.62 -0.31 -6.87
CA THR A 67 -6.65 0.66 -6.50
C THR A 67 -6.87 0.61 -4.99
N LEU A 68 -6.77 1.77 -4.37
CA LEU A 68 -6.94 1.97 -2.94
C LEU A 68 -8.09 2.97 -2.69
N PRO A 69 -8.66 3.02 -1.48
CA PRO A 69 -9.82 3.86 -1.17
C PRO A 69 -9.56 5.38 -1.17
N GLN A 70 -8.39 5.85 -1.61
CA GLN A 70 -8.04 7.28 -1.72
C GLN A 70 -8.96 8.05 -2.68
N ASN A 71 -9.70 7.35 -3.56
CA ASN A 71 -10.76 7.97 -4.35
C ASN A 71 -11.83 8.63 -3.46
N LEU A 72 -12.17 8.02 -2.32
CA LEU A 72 -13.11 8.61 -1.36
C LEU A 72 -12.51 9.85 -0.70
N THR A 73 -11.23 9.81 -0.33
CA THR A 73 -10.55 10.99 0.23
C THR A 73 -10.50 12.13 -0.79
N GLN A 74 -10.26 11.85 -2.06
CA GLN A 74 -10.34 12.85 -3.13
C GLN A 74 -11.75 13.42 -3.27
N ALA A 75 -12.79 12.58 -3.23
CA ALA A 75 -14.18 13.04 -3.26
C ALA A 75 -14.51 13.92 -2.05
N GLN A 76 -14.07 13.56 -0.84
CA GLN A 76 -14.25 14.38 0.38
C GLN A 76 -13.57 15.74 0.26
N ARG A 77 -12.33 15.77 -0.25
CA ARG A 77 -11.59 17.03 -0.44
C ARG A 77 -12.26 17.95 -1.46
N ASP A 78 -12.82 17.37 -2.52
CA ASP A 78 -13.58 18.12 -3.52
C ASP A 78 -14.92 18.63 -2.95
N TYR A 79 -15.64 17.77 -2.22
CA TYR A 79 -16.91 18.11 -1.57
C TYR A 79 -16.80 19.29 -0.60
N PHE A 80 -15.84 19.25 0.34
CA PHE A 80 -15.75 20.26 1.40
C PHE A 80 -14.90 21.49 1.04
N GLY A 81 -14.12 21.44 -0.05
CA GLY A 81 -13.10 22.45 -0.32
C GLY A 81 -12.78 22.72 -1.78
N ALA A 82 -13.59 22.21 -2.72
CA ALA A 82 -13.40 22.39 -4.16
C ALA A 82 -11.97 22.07 -4.64
N HIS A 83 -11.31 21.12 -3.99
CA HIS A 83 -9.91 20.77 -4.27
C HIS A 83 -9.69 20.02 -5.58
N THR A 84 -10.75 19.68 -6.31
CA THR A 84 -10.74 18.88 -7.54
C THR A 84 -10.18 17.47 -7.37
N TYR A 85 -10.35 16.62 -8.38
CA TYR A 85 -9.76 15.28 -8.45
C TYR A 85 -9.52 14.84 -9.90
N GLU A 86 -8.64 13.86 -10.09
CA GLU A 86 -8.42 13.19 -11.38
C GLU A 86 -9.33 11.96 -11.50
N ARG A 87 -9.74 11.63 -12.73
CA ARG A 87 -10.54 10.43 -13.03
C ARG A 87 -9.71 9.38 -13.77
N ILE A 88 -10.03 8.12 -13.55
CA ILE A 88 -9.32 6.99 -14.18
C ILE A 88 -9.67 6.78 -15.65
N ASP A 89 -10.77 7.37 -16.13
CA ASP A 89 -11.22 7.31 -17.53
C ASP A 89 -10.77 8.53 -18.35
N LYS A 90 -9.91 9.38 -17.78
CA LYS A 90 -9.43 10.62 -18.38
C LYS A 90 -7.90 10.66 -18.40
N PRO A 91 -7.29 11.42 -19.34
CA PRO A 91 -5.85 11.65 -19.32
C PRO A 91 -5.38 12.17 -17.96
N ARG A 92 -4.23 11.66 -17.51
CA ARG A 92 -3.61 12.10 -16.27
C ARG A 92 -3.26 13.59 -16.34
N GLY A 93 -3.51 14.32 -15.27
CA GLY A 93 -3.37 15.78 -15.21
C GLY A 93 -4.63 16.57 -15.57
N GLU A 94 -5.72 15.91 -15.96
CA GLU A 94 -7.04 16.55 -16.06
C GLU A 94 -7.77 16.51 -14.71
N PHE A 95 -8.17 17.70 -14.22
CA PHE A 95 -8.81 17.88 -12.93
C PHE A 95 -10.29 18.23 -13.09
N PHE A 96 -11.12 17.61 -12.27
CA PHE A 96 -12.56 17.78 -12.26
C PHE A 96 -13.02 18.30 -10.90
N HIS A 97 -13.86 19.32 -10.90
CA HIS A 97 -14.68 19.68 -9.75
C HIS A 97 -16.09 19.11 -9.96
N THR A 98 -16.70 18.56 -8.92
CA THR A 98 -18.11 18.17 -8.95
C THR A 98 -18.90 19.10 -8.03
N GLU A 99 -20.00 19.64 -8.55
CA GLU A 99 -20.98 20.35 -7.73
C GLU A 99 -21.78 19.32 -6.94
N TRP A 100 -21.31 19.03 -5.73
CA TRP A 100 -21.97 18.06 -4.86
C TRP A 100 -23.22 18.68 -4.23
N PRO A 101 -24.32 17.92 -4.09
CA PRO A 101 -25.50 18.43 -3.41
C PRO A 101 -25.16 18.77 -1.96
N SER A 102 -25.43 20.02 -1.58
CA SER A 102 -25.51 20.40 -0.17
C SER A 102 -26.75 19.78 0.46
N LYS A 103 -26.67 19.45 1.75
CA LYS A 103 -27.87 19.15 2.52
C LYS A 103 -28.78 20.37 2.63
#